data_AF-A0A9Q3V056-F1
#
_entry.id   AF-A0A9Q3V056-F1
#
_cell.length_a   1.000
_cell.length_b   1.000
_cell.length_c   1.000
_cell.angle_alpha   90.00
_cell.angle_beta   90.00
_cell.angle_gamma   90.00
#
_symmetry.space_group_name_H-M   'P 1'
#
loop_
_entity.id
_entity.type
_entity.pdbx_description
1 polymer ?
#
loop_
_entity_poly.entity_id
_entity_poly.type
_entity_poly.pdbx_seq_one_letter_code
_entity_poly.pdbx_strand_id
1 'polypeptide(L)'
;MKYLLLICFFVFFFGSCENSNKEKITKISNTKQEKSVQDLKEKNISECKIQIRNQDLILICNGKETIYKDLIINKMSISTELIQNDNWFSLLYESNASAIKIKEKYDFIYSSIGIVLVSKEVVKFGKDGLVLNKLFVENYDMSQKTYDDLLTLGNTLKEEFNKKPIGYVYDSKNILFAKMTYKISLEDFYVDYPKLGNAYFKINNVESANNQAFSLEKIEANNFSKSLLKEIVLQYPDRTVAFLNLADVDWKLNTKEDAKKNYKTYISLMKSQNKDLSKIPQRVYDRIK
;
A
#
# COMPACT_ATOMS: atom_id res chain seq x y z
N MET A 1 44.50 -15.52 -38.17
CA MET A 1 44.22 -15.27 -39.60
C MET A 1 43.63 -16.54 -40.20
N LYS A 2 42.42 -16.45 -40.77
CA LYS A 2 41.69 -17.34 -41.72
C LYS A 2 41.70 -18.85 -41.40
N TYR A 3 40.52 -19.47 -41.26
CA TYR A 3 39.83 -20.29 -42.28
C TYR A 3 38.66 -20.99 -41.53
N LEU A 4 37.51 -21.42 -42.05
CA LEU A 4 36.88 -21.49 -43.37
C LEU A 4 35.42 -21.93 -43.10
N LEU A 5 34.43 -21.41 -43.84
CA LEU A 5 33.07 -21.95 -43.90
C LEU A 5 33.06 -23.37 -44.49
N LEU A 6 32.18 -24.25 -44.02
CA LEU A 6 31.64 -25.32 -44.87
C LEU A 6 30.14 -25.51 -44.62
N ILE A 7 29.39 -25.31 -45.70
CA ILE A 7 27.96 -25.60 -45.87
C ILE A 7 27.85 -27.03 -46.38
N CYS A 8 26.86 -27.79 -45.91
CA CYS A 8 26.34 -28.94 -46.67
C CYS A 8 24.81 -28.97 -46.60
N PHE A 9 24.22 -28.73 -47.77
CA PHE A 9 22.86 -29.06 -48.17
C PHE A 9 22.69 -30.58 -48.23
N PHE A 10 21.51 -31.09 -47.87
CA PHE A 10 20.93 -32.24 -48.55
C PHE A 10 19.40 -32.11 -48.59
N VAL A 11 18.88 -32.07 -49.82
CA VAL A 11 17.47 -32.14 -50.22
C VAL A 11 17.32 -33.41 -51.05
N PHE A 12 16.06 -33.81 -51.26
CA PHE A 12 15.49 -34.77 -52.23
C PHE A 12 15.04 -36.11 -51.62
N PHE A 13 13.86 -36.66 -51.90
CA PHE A 13 12.57 -36.18 -52.46
C PHE A 13 11.61 -37.41 -52.56
N PHE A 14 10.31 -37.12 -52.73
CA PHE A 14 9.23 -37.90 -53.37
C PHE A 14 8.66 -39.19 -52.76
N GLY A 15 7.33 -39.27 -52.81
CA GLY A 15 6.56 -40.51 -52.72
C GLY A 15 5.06 -40.30 -52.49
N SER A 16 4.33 -39.92 -53.55
CA SER A 16 2.87 -39.77 -53.63
C SER A 16 2.13 -41.10 -53.53
N CYS A 17 0.91 -41.13 -52.98
CA CYS A 17 -0.19 -41.94 -53.53
C CYS A 17 -1.57 -41.45 -53.04
N GLU A 18 -2.53 -41.57 -53.94
CA GLU A 18 -3.84 -40.91 -54.00
C GLU A 18 -4.99 -41.94 -53.87
N ASN A 19 -6.16 -41.44 -53.45
CA ASN A 19 -7.55 -41.84 -53.79
C ASN A 19 -8.39 -42.89 -53.00
N SER A 20 -9.52 -42.32 -52.49
CA SER A 20 -10.93 -42.72 -52.63
C SER A 20 -11.53 -43.89 -51.80
N ASN A 21 -12.52 -43.59 -50.94
CA ASN A 21 -13.95 -43.86 -51.18
C ASN A 21 -14.88 -43.53 -49.98
N LYS A 22 -16.17 -43.45 -50.30
CA LYS A 22 -17.33 -42.77 -49.66
C LYS A 22 -17.96 -43.38 -48.39
N GLU A 23 -18.72 -42.48 -47.72
CA GLU A 23 -20.01 -42.65 -47.00
C GLU A 23 -20.06 -43.40 -45.65
N LYS A 24 -20.36 -42.67 -44.56
CA LYS A 24 -21.74 -42.53 -44.02
C LYS A 24 -21.85 -41.53 -42.86
N ILE A 25 -23.01 -40.90 -42.81
CA ILE A 25 -23.51 -39.89 -41.88
C ILE A 25 -23.56 -40.42 -40.45
N THR A 26 -23.06 -39.65 -39.47
CA THR A 26 -23.78 -39.45 -38.20
C THR A 26 -23.36 -38.15 -37.54
N LYS A 27 -24.32 -37.22 -37.40
CA LYS A 27 -24.21 -36.01 -36.60
C LYS A 27 -24.08 -36.39 -35.13
N ILE A 28 -22.98 -36.02 -34.48
CA ILE A 28 -22.96 -35.78 -33.04
C ILE A 28 -22.21 -34.47 -32.83
N SER A 29 -22.99 -33.47 -32.41
CA SER A 29 -22.52 -32.23 -31.83
C SER A 29 -21.61 -32.53 -30.64
N ASN A 30 -20.44 -31.90 -30.57
CA ASN A 30 -19.98 -31.26 -29.34
C ASN A 30 -18.75 -30.38 -29.60
N THR A 31 -18.93 -29.13 -29.19
CA THR A 31 -18.03 -28.00 -29.17
C THR A 31 -16.67 -28.38 -28.57
N LYS A 32 -15.61 -28.35 -29.37
CA LYS A 32 -14.23 -28.37 -28.87
C LYS A 32 -13.83 -26.94 -28.58
N GLN A 33 -13.64 -26.65 -27.30
CA GLN A 33 -13.00 -25.44 -26.78
C GLN A 33 -11.68 -25.20 -27.52
N GLU A 34 -11.60 -24.08 -28.24
CA GLU A 34 -10.37 -23.33 -28.35
C GLU A 34 -9.99 -22.89 -26.94
N LYS A 35 -9.07 -23.63 -26.31
CA LYS A 35 -8.34 -23.11 -25.15
C LYS A 35 -7.48 -21.97 -25.66
N SER A 36 -7.99 -20.75 -25.52
CA SER A 36 -7.24 -19.54 -25.74
C SER A 36 -6.05 -19.51 -24.79
N VAL A 37 -4.95 -18.98 -25.30
CA VAL A 37 -3.64 -18.78 -24.66
C VAL A 37 -3.72 -17.70 -23.57
N GLN A 38 -4.83 -17.62 -22.84
CA GLN A 38 -5.19 -16.53 -21.94
C GLN A 38 -5.21 -16.92 -20.46
N ASP A 39 -4.99 -18.21 -20.13
CA ASP A 39 -4.97 -18.75 -18.76
C ASP A 39 -3.55 -18.95 -18.16
N LEU A 40 -2.50 -18.33 -18.71
CA LEU A 40 -1.12 -18.48 -18.20
C LEU A 40 -0.44 -17.19 -17.74
N LYS A 41 -1.22 -16.16 -17.38
CA LYS A 41 -0.70 -14.95 -16.73
C LYS A 41 -1.55 -14.49 -15.54
N GLU A 42 -2.02 -15.42 -14.70
CA GLU A 42 -2.19 -15.12 -13.28
C GLU A 42 -0.81 -15.18 -12.63
N LYS A 43 -0.15 -14.01 -12.64
CA LYS A 43 1.22 -13.83 -12.19
C LYS A 43 1.23 -13.86 -10.66
N ASN A 44 1.69 -14.98 -10.09
CA ASN A 44 2.14 -15.19 -8.69
C ASN A 44 2.07 -13.92 -7.83
N ILE A 45 0.94 -13.71 -7.16
CA ILE A 45 0.94 -12.89 -5.95
C ILE A 45 1.85 -13.64 -4.99
N SER A 46 2.96 -13.02 -4.57
CA SER A 46 3.80 -13.62 -3.54
C SER A 46 2.92 -13.84 -2.32
N GLU A 47 2.64 -15.10 -1.98
CA GLU A 47 1.83 -15.44 -0.83
C GLU A 47 2.70 -15.23 0.40
N CYS A 48 2.70 -13.97 0.86
CA CYS A 48 3.34 -13.56 2.09
C CYS A 48 2.29 -13.55 3.20
N LYS A 49 2.68 -13.99 4.39
CA LYS A 49 1.86 -13.90 5.59
C LYS A 49 2.70 -13.59 6.82
N ILE A 50 2.05 -12.95 7.79
CA ILE A 50 2.61 -12.68 9.11
C ILE A 50 2.09 -13.70 10.11
N GLN A 51 2.95 -14.16 10.99
CA GLN A 51 2.61 -15.00 12.14
C GLN A 51 3.38 -14.54 13.37
N ILE A 52 2.86 -14.85 14.55
CA ILE A 52 3.57 -14.67 15.82
C ILE A 52 4.10 -16.01 16.29
N ARG A 53 5.37 -16.03 16.72
CA ARG A 53 5.99 -17.17 17.40
C ARG A 53 6.70 -16.62 18.63
N ASN A 54 6.17 -16.90 19.82
CA ASN A 54 6.66 -16.34 21.08
C ASN A 54 6.62 -14.79 21.08
N GLN A 55 7.78 -14.13 21.20
CA GLN A 55 7.94 -12.68 21.20
C GLN A 55 8.30 -12.13 19.79
N ASP A 56 8.43 -13.03 18.81
CA ASP A 56 8.92 -12.70 17.48
C ASP A 56 7.78 -12.66 16.48
N LEU A 57 7.98 -11.84 15.45
CA LEU A 57 7.11 -11.76 14.30
C LEU A 57 7.78 -12.48 13.12
N ILE A 58 7.06 -13.41 12.50
CA ILE A 58 7.55 -14.28 11.45
C ILE A 58 6.88 -13.88 10.14
N LEU A 59 7.68 -13.40 9.20
CA LEU A 59 7.28 -13.19 7.82
C LEU A 59 7.54 -14.47 7.04
N ILE A 60 6.50 -15.06 6.46
CA ILE A 60 6.61 -16.24 5.62
C ILE A 60 6.22 -15.84 4.20
N CYS A 61 7.17 -15.86 3.26
CA CYS A 61 6.93 -15.54 1.85
C CYS A 61 7.45 -16.67 0.97
N ASN A 62 6.58 -17.25 0.13
CA ASN A 62 6.96 -18.33 -0.79
C ASN A 62 7.70 -19.49 -0.07
N GLY A 63 7.28 -19.83 1.15
CA GLY A 63 7.88 -20.88 1.99
C GLY A 63 9.17 -20.48 2.73
N LYS A 64 9.71 -19.27 2.52
CA LYS A 64 10.86 -18.76 3.27
C LYS A 64 10.41 -18.00 4.51
N GLU A 65 10.90 -18.39 5.68
CA GLU A 65 10.71 -17.65 6.94
C GLU A 65 11.78 -16.56 7.12
N THR A 66 11.36 -15.39 7.57
CA THR A 66 12.22 -14.30 8.08
C THR A 66 11.71 -13.89 9.45
N ILE A 67 12.61 -13.83 10.44
CA ILE A 67 12.27 -13.61 11.84
C ILE A 67 12.62 -12.17 12.23
N TYR A 68 11.65 -11.47 12.82
CA TYR A 68 11.80 -10.13 13.40
C TYR A 68 11.64 -10.25 14.91
N LYS A 69 12.71 -9.95 15.63
CA LYS A 69 12.82 -10.27 17.06
C LYS A 69 12.18 -9.20 17.93
N ASP A 70 11.65 -9.64 19.07
CA ASP A 70 11.26 -8.76 20.19
C ASP A 70 10.27 -7.65 19.78
N LEU A 71 9.32 -7.99 18.89
CA LEU A 71 8.24 -7.09 18.49
C LEU A 71 6.94 -7.35 19.26
N ILE A 72 6.77 -8.54 19.83
CA ILE A 72 5.58 -8.89 20.61
C ILE A 72 5.92 -8.81 22.09
N ILE A 73 5.46 -7.73 22.74
CA ILE A 73 5.70 -7.46 24.15
C ILE A 73 4.43 -7.73 24.94
N ASN A 74 4.48 -8.76 25.78
CA ASN A 74 3.43 -9.10 26.74
C ASN A 74 4.07 -9.21 28.12
N LYS A 75 4.07 -8.11 28.86
CA LYS A 75 4.57 -7.99 30.23
C LYS A 75 3.45 -7.44 31.12
N MET A 76 3.63 -7.41 32.44
CA MET A 76 2.57 -7.00 33.38
C MET A 76 1.87 -5.66 33.05
N SER A 77 2.59 -4.70 32.47
CA SER A 77 2.08 -3.34 32.19
C SER A 77 1.88 -3.03 30.71
N ILE A 78 2.14 -4.00 29.82
CA ILE A 78 2.08 -3.79 28.38
C ILE A 78 1.63 -5.06 27.65
N SER A 79 0.68 -4.92 26.73
CA SER A 79 0.20 -5.98 25.86
C SER A 79 0.34 -5.59 24.40
N THR A 80 0.52 -6.58 23.53
CA THR A 80 0.56 -6.40 22.07
C THR A 80 -0.57 -7.18 21.38
N GLU A 81 -1.34 -6.51 20.53
CA GLU A 81 -2.31 -7.10 19.62
C GLU A 81 -1.81 -7.00 18.17
N LEU A 82 -1.94 -8.10 17.41
CA LEU A 82 -1.70 -8.12 15.96
C LEU A 82 -3.02 -7.98 15.20
N ILE A 83 -3.11 -6.97 14.36
CA ILE A 83 -4.26 -6.71 13.49
C ILE A 83 -3.83 -6.91 12.04
N GLN A 84 -4.30 -7.97 11.38
CA GLN A 84 -3.81 -8.35 10.04
C GLN A 84 -4.84 -8.10 8.93
N ASN A 85 -4.35 -7.66 7.78
CA ASN A 85 -5.08 -7.54 6.52
C ASN A 85 -4.26 -8.20 5.39
N ASP A 86 -4.81 -8.25 4.17
CA ASP A 86 -4.23 -8.99 3.04
C ASP A 86 -2.79 -8.59 2.69
N ASN A 87 -2.45 -7.30 2.77
CA ASN A 87 -1.13 -6.78 2.36
C ASN A 87 -0.50 -5.80 3.37
N TRP A 88 -1.06 -5.70 4.56
CA TRP A 88 -0.53 -4.89 5.66
C TRP A 88 -1.00 -5.44 7.00
N PHE A 89 -0.32 -5.06 8.07
CA PHE A 89 -0.74 -5.38 9.43
C PHE A 89 -0.44 -4.21 10.37
N SER A 90 -1.00 -4.26 11.57
CA SER A 90 -0.62 -3.38 12.66
C SER A 90 -0.21 -4.16 13.89
N LEU A 91 0.73 -3.59 14.64
CA LEU A 91 0.93 -3.94 16.05
C LEU A 91 0.35 -2.83 16.90
N LEU A 92 -0.58 -3.19 17.78
CA LEU A 92 -1.19 -2.29 18.76
C LEU A 92 -0.63 -2.63 20.14
N TYR A 93 0.14 -1.71 20.70
CA TYR A 93 0.66 -1.80 22.06
C TYR A 93 -0.25 -1.01 22.99
N GLU A 94 -0.71 -1.65 24.05
CA GLU A 94 -1.48 -0.99 25.10
C GLU A 94 -0.69 -1.02 26.41
N SER A 95 -0.57 0.13 27.07
CA SER A 95 0.10 0.25 28.35
C SER A 95 -0.56 1.27 29.27
N ASN A 96 -0.29 1.13 30.58
CA ASN A 96 -0.73 2.08 31.59
C ASN A 96 0.49 2.73 32.25
N ALA A 97 0.58 4.06 32.17
CA ALA A 97 1.62 4.87 32.80
C ALA A 97 0.98 5.77 33.87
N SER A 98 1.03 5.34 35.14
CA SER A 98 0.36 6.01 36.25
C SER A 98 -1.16 6.17 36.02
N ALA A 99 -1.62 7.40 35.74
CA ALA A 99 -3.02 7.71 35.48
C ALA A 99 -3.35 7.89 33.99
N ILE A 100 -2.36 7.75 33.12
CA ILE A 100 -2.48 7.90 31.67
C ILE A 100 -2.48 6.51 31.05
N LYS A 101 -3.51 6.22 30.26
CA LYS A 101 -3.59 5.02 29.43
C LYS A 101 -3.05 5.35 28.05
N ILE A 102 -2.25 4.46 27.48
CA ILE A 102 -1.55 4.70 26.21
C ILE A 102 -1.85 3.54 25.25
N LYS A 103 -2.24 3.88 24.02
CA LYS A 103 -2.27 2.96 22.89
C LYS A 103 -1.32 3.46 21.81
N GLU A 104 -0.38 2.63 21.38
CA GLU A 104 0.52 2.93 20.26
C GLU A 104 0.28 1.92 19.13
N LYS A 105 -0.12 2.41 17.96
CA LYS A 105 -0.37 1.56 16.79
C LYS A 105 0.71 1.80 15.74
N TYR A 106 1.31 0.73 15.26
CA TYR A 106 2.32 0.76 14.23
C TYR A 106 1.78 0.04 13.01
N ASP A 107 1.64 0.74 11.88
CA ASP A 107 1.15 0.19 10.62
C ASP A 107 2.34 -0.24 9.75
N PHE A 108 2.30 -1.47 9.27
CA PHE A 108 3.37 -2.07 8.47
C PHE A 108 2.84 -2.62 7.15
N ILE A 109 3.66 -2.56 6.13
CA ILE A 109 3.52 -3.38 4.93
C ILE A 109 4.59 -4.47 4.92
N TYR A 110 4.34 -5.52 4.15
CA TYR A 110 5.26 -6.62 4.01
C TYR A 110 5.23 -7.20 2.61
N SER A 111 6.38 -7.70 2.16
CA SER A 111 6.52 -8.44 0.91
C SER A 111 7.71 -9.39 1.01
N SER A 112 8.08 -10.04 -0.11
CA SER A 112 9.25 -10.92 -0.15
C SER A 112 10.58 -10.26 0.24
N ILE A 113 10.65 -8.92 0.24
CA ILE A 113 11.86 -8.17 0.62
C ILE A 113 11.97 -7.89 2.12
N GLY A 114 10.86 -8.00 2.86
CA GLY A 114 10.83 -7.75 4.29
C GLY A 114 9.60 -6.99 4.77
N ILE A 115 9.71 -6.42 5.97
CA ILE A 115 8.67 -5.62 6.64
C ILE A 115 9.14 -4.18 6.70
N VAL A 116 8.26 -3.26 6.30
CA VAL A 116 8.52 -1.82 6.33
C VAL A 116 7.44 -1.15 7.16
N LEU A 117 7.87 -0.33 8.13
CA LEU A 117 6.95 0.51 8.90
C LEU A 117 6.47 1.68 8.03
N VAL A 118 5.17 1.95 8.08
CA VAL A 118 4.48 3.00 7.31
C VAL A 118 4.15 4.19 8.19
N SER A 119 3.57 3.93 9.37
CA SER A 119 3.21 4.99 10.31
C SER A 119 3.12 4.51 11.74
N LYS A 120 3.29 5.44 12.67
CA LYS A 120 3.02 5.29 14.10
C LYS A 120 1.85 6.19 14.49
N GLU A 121 0.92 5.68 15.27
CA GLU A 121 -0.11 6.47 15.95
C GLU A 121 0.06 6.32 17.45
N VAL A 122 -0.02 7.44 18.17
CA VAL A 122 0.05 7.47 19.63
C VAL A 122 -1.24 8.10 20.15
N VAL A 123 -1.95 7.34 20.97
CA VAL A 123 -3.13 7.77 21.72
C VAL A 123 -2.79 7.76 23.19
N LYS A 124 -2.94 8.91 23.86
CA LYS A 124 -2.86 9.00 25.33
C LYS A 124 -4.19 9.49 25.87
N PHE A 125 -4.68 8.87 26.93
CA PHE A 125 -5.95 9.21 27.56
C PHE A 125 -5.78 9.33 29.07
N GLY A 126 -6.26 10.44 29.64
CA GLY A 126 -6.21 10.70 31.06
C GLY A 126 -7.15 11.84 31.46
N LYS A 127 -7.06 12.29 32.71
CA LYS A 127 -7.91 13.38 33.25
C LYS A 127 -7.82 14.68 32.44
N ASP A 128 -6.65 14.94 31.86
CA ASP A 128 -6.40 16.14 31.07
C ASP A 128 -7.00 16.08 29.66
N GLY A 129 -7.41 14.89 29.20
CA GLY A 129 -8.11 14.69 27.94
C GLY A 129 -7.45 13.59 27.10
N LEU A 130 -7.41 13.81 25.79
CA LEU A 130 -6.84 12.89 24.82
C LEU A 130 -5.72 13.55 24.00
N VAL A 131 -4.61 12.84 23.80
CA VAL A 131 -3.60 13.12 22.79
C VAL A 131 -3.78 12.12 21.66
N LEU A 132 -3.76 12.59 20.41
CA LEU A 132 -3.69 11.74 19.23
C LEU A 132 -2.68 12.33 18.24
N ASN A 133 -1.60 11.60 17.98
CA ASN A 133 -0.60 11.95 16.98
C ASN A 133 -0.45 10.79 15.98
N LYS A 134 -0.46 11.07 14.69
CA LYS A 134 -0.08 10.13 13.62
C LYS A 134 1.17 10.64 12.93
N LEU A 135 2.21 9.82 12.88
CA LEU A 135 3.47 10.09 12.21
C LEU A 135 3.65 9.09 11.08
N PHE A 136 3.77 9.57 9.85
CA PHE A 136 4.30 8.73 8.78
C PHE A 136 5.82 8.62 8.90
N VAL A 137 6.37 7.49 8.48
CA VAL A 137 7.82 7.28 8.43
C VAL A 137 8.23 6.93 7.00
N GLU A 138 9.45 7.29 6.62
CA GLU A 138 9.95 7.05 5.26
C GLU A 138 10.95 5.89 5.26
N ASN A 139 10.65 4.85 4.47
CA ASN A 139 11.54 3.72 4.20
C ASN A 139 12.15 3.07 5.45
N TYR A 140 11.33 2.92 6.50
CA TYR A 140 11.77 2.37 7.78
C TYR A 140 11.75 0.85 7.73
N ASP A 141 12.86 0.26 7.28
CA ASP A 141 13.08 -1.19 7.25
C ASP A 141 13.16 -1.75 8.67
N MET A 142 12.38 -2.80 8.93
CA MET A 142 12.36 -3.50 10.21
C MET A 142 13.48 -4.53 10.35
N SER A 143 14.34 -4.70 9.35
CA SER A 143 15.51 -5.57 9.48
C SER A 143 16.40 -5.10 10.64
N GLN A 144 16.66 -6.02 11.58
CA GLN A 144 17.43 -5.74 12.81
C GLN A 144 16.79 -4.72 13.78
N LYS A 145 15.50 -4.40 13.62
CA LYS A 145 14.76 -3.49 14.52
C LYS A 145 13.94 -4.27 15.54
N THR A 146 13.82 -3.70 16.74
CA THR A 146 13.01 -4.24 17.84
C THR A 146 11.93 -3.24 18.27
N TYR A 147 11.12 -3.62 19.26
CA TYR A 147 10.17 -2.72 19.89
C TYR A 147 10.83 -1.43 20.46
N ASP A 148 12.04 -1.52 21.00
CA ASP A 148 12.72 -0.36 21.60
C ASP A 148 13.09 0.69 20.54
N ASP A 149 13.44 0.26 19.32
CA ASP A 149 13.64 1.19 18.20
C ASP A 149 12.34 1.95 17.87
N LEU A 150 11.20 1.24 17.85
CA LEU A 150 9.88 1.80 17.54
C LEU A 150 9.44 2.87 18.56
N LEU A 151 9.79 2.68 19.84
CA LEU A 151 9.47 3.64 20.90
C LEU A 151 10.08 5.01 20.66
N THR A 152 11.25 5.09 20.03
CA THR A 152 11.94 6.37 19.81
C THR A 152 11.27 7.27 18.75
N LEU A 153 10.43 6.67 17.90
CA LEU A 153 9.78 7.37 16.80
C LEU A 153 8.77 8.39 17.30
N GLY A 154 8.93 9.63 16.82
CA GLY A 154 8.01 10.72 17.12
C GLY A 154 8.15 11.32 18.53
N ASN A 155 9.21 10.99 19.29
CA ASN A 155 9.42 11.54 20.64
C ASN A 155 9.60 13.07 20.67
N THR A 156 9.88 13.68 19.53
CA THR A 156 9.99 15.14 19.40
C THR A 156 8.66 15.81 19.03
N LEU A 157 7.60 15.04 18.77
CA LEU A 157 6.31 15.59 18.40
C LEU A 157 5.66 16.26 19.61
N LYS A 158 4.98 17.37 19.35
CA LYS A 158 4.25 18.07 20.41
C LYS A 158 3.08 17.21 20.85
N GLU A 159 2.95 17.04 22.16
CA GLU A 159 1.81 16.39 22.79
C GLU A 159 0.89 17.45 23.39
N GLU A 160 -0.36 17.47 22.92
CA GLU A 160 -1.39 18.38 23.43
C GLU A 160 -2.60 17.57 23.87
N PHE A 161 -2.91 17.62 25.17
CA PHE A 161 -4.14 17.03 25.69
C PHE A 161 -5.33 17.90 25.27
N ASN A 162 -6.26 17.28 24.56
CA ASN A 162 -7.46 17.93 24.04
C ASN A 162 -8.70 17.40 24.75
N LYS A 163 -9.64 18.31 25.05
CA LYS A 163 -10.98 17.94 25.57
C LYS A 163 -11.94 17.44 24.49
N LYS A 164 -11.45 17.27 23.26
CA LYS A 164 -12.15 16.69 22.11
C LYS A 164 -11.18 15.74 21.39
N PRO A 165 -11.68 14.68 20.72
CA PRO A 165 -10.80 13.76 20.01
C PRO A 165 -10.31 14.40 18.70
N ILE A 166 -9.19 15.12 18.83
CA ILE A 166 -8.48 15.80 17.74
C ILE A 166 -7.12 15.14 17.58
N GLY A 167 -6.83 14.70 16.36
CA GLY A 167 -5.55 14.13 15.96
C GLY A 167 -4.72 15.10 15.14
N TYR A 168 -3.41 15.03 15.31
CA TYR A 168 -2.44 15.75 14.49
C TYR A 168 -1.66 14.77 13.62
N VAL A 169 -1.52 15.08 12.34
CA VAL A 169 -0.91 14.18 11.35
C VAL A 169 0.35 14.81 10.77
N TYR A 170 1.46 14.12 10.94
CA TYR A 170 2.80 14.55 10.58
C TYR A 170 3.36 13.70 9.45
N ASP A 171 4.11 14.33 8.55
CA ASP A 171 4.89 13.61 7.55
C ASP A 171 6.16 13.01 8.16
N SER A 172 6.90 12.25 7.35
CA SER A 172 8.19 11.64 7.71
C SER A 172 9.28 12.62 8.15
N LYS A 173 9.10 13.92 7.95
CA LYS A 173 10.01 14.98 8.39
C LYS A 173 9.48 15.70 9.65
N ASN A 174 8.50 15.12 10.32
CA ASN A 174 7.80 15.69 11.48
C ASN A 174 7.08 17.01 11.19
N ILE A 175 6.70 17.27 9.93
CA ILE A 175 5.94 18.46 9.57
C ILE A 175 4.45 18.16 9.73
N LEU A 176 3.77 18.93 10.57
CA LEU A 176 2.31 18.86 10.73
C LEU A 176 1.64 19.28 9.42
N PHE A 177 0.92 18.36 8.77
CA PHE A 177 0.25 18.65 7.50
C PHE A 177 -1.27 18.51 7.56
N ALA A 178 -1.83 17.80 8.54
CA ALA A 178 -3.28 17.65 8.66
C ALA A 178 -3.75 17.51 10.11
N LYS A 179 -5.06 17.71 10.31
CA LYS A 179 -5.77 17.44 11.56
C LYS A 179 -6.93 16.48 11.30
N MET A 180 -7.16 15.57 12.24
CA MET A 180 -8.32 14.66 12.25
C MET A 180 -9.25 15.06 13.38
N THR A 181 -10.55 15.15 13.13
CA THR A 181 -11.54 15.42 14.19
C THR A 181 -12.61 14.34 14.18
N TYR A 182 -12.81 13.70 15.34
CA TYR A 182 -13.83 12.66 15.51
C TYR A 182 -15.02 13.23 16.28
N LYS A 183 -16.24 12.83 15.88
CA LYS A 183 -17.49 13.25 16.52
C LYS A 183 -17.99 12.20 17.51
N ILE A 184 -17.12 11.78 18.43
CA ILE A 184 -17.41 10.81 19.49
C ILE A 184 -16.84 11.35 20.82
N SER A 185 -17.24 10.75 21.95
CA SER A 185 -16.69 11.12 23.27
C SER A 185 -15.21 10.71 23.38
N LEU A 186 -14.49 11.24 24.38
CA LEU A 186 -13.08 10.86 24.59
C LEU A 186 -12.97 9.41 25.06
N GLU A 187 -13.91 9.00 25.91
CA GLU A 187 -14.02 7.65 26.46
C GLU A 187 -14.30 6.63 25.36
N ASP A 188 -15.32 6.89 24.53
CA ASP A 188 -15.66 6.00 23.40
C ASP A 188 -14.52 5.97 22.39
N PHE A 189 -13.88 7.11 22.11
CA PHE A 189 -12.68 7.14 21.26
C PHE A 189 -11.62 6.18 21.78
N TYR A 190 -11.28 6.25 23.07
CA TYR A 190 -10.21 5.43 23.63
C TYR A 190 -10.58 3.94 23.66
N VAL A 191 -11.83 3.62 24.02
CA VAL A 191 -12.33 2.24 24.09
C VAL A 191 -12.35 1.61 22.70
N ASP A 192 -12.90 2.31 21.71
CA ASP A 192 -13.11 1.77 20.37
C ASP A 192 -11.84 1.78 19.51
N TYR A 193 -10.82 2.56 19.88
CA TYR A 193 -9.55 2.59 19.15
C TYR A 193 -8.91 1.20 19.07
N PRO A 194 -8.45 0.73 17.88
CA PRO A 194 -8.26 1.50 16.64
C PRO A 194 -9.43 1.43 15.63
N LYS A 195 -10.55 0.81 15.99
CA LYS A 195 -11.72 0.60 15.13
C LYS A 195 -12.66 1.81 15.16
N LEU A 196 -12.13 2.95 14.74
CA LEU A 196 -12.87 4.21 14.74
C LEU A 196 -13.68 4.41 13.45
N GLY A 197 -14.78 5.15 13.57
CA GLY A 197 -15.55 5.63 12.42
C GLY A 197 -14.84 6.77 11.66
N ASN A 198 -15.58 7.39 10.74
CA ASN A 198 -15.04 8.44 9.87
C ASN A 198 -14.60 9.67 10.67
N ALA A 199 -13.37 10.12 10.43
CA ALA A 199 -12.84 11.39 10.89
C ALA A 199 -13.11 12.50 9.86
N TYR A 200 -13.35 13.72 10.33
CA TYR A 200 -13.15 14.88 9.48
C TYR A 200 -11.65 15.16 9.34
N PHE A 201 -11.11 14.91 8.15
CA PHE A 201 -9.69 15.11 7.84
C PHE A 201 -9.50 16.49 7.18
N LYS A 202 -8.69 17.36 7.79
CA LYS A 202 -8.40 18.70 7.26
C LYS A 202 -6.92 18.84 6.97
N ILE A 203 -6.56 19.03 5.71
CA ILE A 203 -5.18 19.25 5.27
C ILE A 203 -4.85 20.74 5.38
N ASN A 204 -3.81 21.05 6.15
CA ASN A 204 -3.29 22.41 6.32
C ASN A 204 -2.03 22.66 5.46
N ASN A 205 -1.34 21.61 5.04
CA ASN A 205 -0.18 21.69 4.15
C ASN A 205 -0.31 20.65 3.03
N VAL A 206 -0.88 21.05 1.90
CA VAL A 206 -1.12 20.17 0.75
C VAL A 206 0.17 19.68 0.10
N GLU A 207 1.25 20.45 0.16
CA GLU A 207 2.54 20.05 -0.42
C GLU A 207 3.14 18.89 0.36
N SER A 208 3.23 19.03 1.69
CA SER A 208 3.69 17.95 2.58
C SER A 208 2.80 16.72 2.44
N ALA A 209 1.47 16.87 2.43
CA ALA A 209 0.53 15.76 2.23
C ALA A 209 0.78 15.02 0.90
N ASN A 210 0.94 15.75 -0.21
CA ASN A 210 1.17 15.16 -1.53
C ASN A 210 2.54 14.48 -1.64
N ASN A 211 3.57 15.08 -1.05
CA ASN A 211 4.91 14.49 -1.01
C ASN A 211 4.90 13.20 -0.17
N GLN A 212 4.22 13.21 0.99
CA GLN A 212 4.06 12.02 1.82
C GLN A 212 3.29 10.91 1.09
N ALA A 213 2.22 11.25 0.35
CA ALA A 213 1.50 10.26 -0.44
C ALA A 213 2.36 9.65 -1.55
N PHE A 214 3.22 10.46 -2.19
CA PHE A 214 4.18 9.97 -3.17
C PHE A 214 5.23 9.04 -2.55
N SER A 215 5.78 9.37 -1.37
CA SER A 215 6.70 8.48 -0.65
C SER A 215 6.04 7.14 -0.29
N LEU A 216 4.75 7.15 0.10
CA LEU A 216 3.99 5.91 0.33
C LEU A 216 3.86 5.03 -0.93
N GLU A 217 3.66 5.63 -2.10
CA GLU A 217 3.62 4.91 -3.38
C GLU A 217 4.96 4.26 -3.74
N LYS A 218 6.08 4.90 -3.37
CA LYS A 218 7.44 4.43 -3.63
C LYS A 218 7.80 3.18 -2.84
N ILE A 219 7.29 3.06 -1.62
CA ILE A 219 7.47 1.86 -0.80
C ILE A 219 6.38 0.81 -1.02
N GLU A 220 5.53 0.96 -2.05
CA GLU A 220 4.40 0.07 -2.35
C GLU A 220 3.27 0.05 -1.31
N ALA A 221 3.23 1.02 -0.40
CA ALA A 221 2.11 1.28 0.52
C ALA A 221 0.92 1.92 -0.23
N ASN A 222 0.52 1.33 -1.36
CA ASN A 222 -0.43 1.89 -2.33
C ASN A 222 -1.81 2.16 -1.71
N ASN A 223 -2.28 1.32 -0.78
CA ASN A 223 -3.54 1.54 -0.08
C ASN A 223 -3.49 2.80 0.82
N PHE A 224 -2.40 2.99 1.56
CA PHE A 224 -2.18 4.19 2.37
C PHE A 224 -2.04 5.44 1.49
N SER A 225 -1.28 5.33 0.39
CA SER A 225 -1.13 6.40 -0.60
C SER A 225 -2.46 6.80 -1.22
N LYS A 226 -3.27 5.83 -1.67
CA LYS A 226 -4.60 6.06 -2.25
C LYS A 226 -5.52 6.79 -1.28
N SER A 227 -5.58 6.36 -0.03
CA SER A 227 -6.40 6.99 1.00
C SER A 227 -6.03 8.46 1.20
N LEU A 228 -4.74 8.78 1.33
CA LEU A 228 -4.28 10.16 1.48
C LEU A 228 -4.52 11.00 0.21
N LEU A 229 -4.29 10.44 -0.98
CA LEU A 229 -4.52 11.13 -2.26
C LEU A 229 -6.00 11.45 -2.49
N LYS A 230 -6.92 10.57 -2.08
CA LYS A 230 -8.36 10.84 -2.11
C LYS A 230 -8.73 12.05 -1.26
N GLU A 231 -8.19 12.16 -0.05
CA GLU A 231 -8.38 13.35 0.80
C GLU A 231 -7.80 14.62 0.17
N ILE A 232 -6.62 14.51 -0.45
CA ILE A 232 -5.98 15.64 -1.13
C ILE A 232 -6.85 16.14 -2.30
N VAL A 233 -7.26 15.27 -3.22
CA VAL A 233 -8.03 15.71 -4.40
C VAL A 233 -9.45 16.16 -4.06
N LEU A 234 -10.00 15.69 -2.93
CA LEU A 234 -11.29 16.16 -2.43
C LEU A 234 -11.20 17.61 -1.93
N GLN A 235 -10.11 17.97 -1.23
CA GLN A 235 -9.93 19.30 -0.65
C GLN A 235 -9.25 20.29 -1.62
N TYR A 236 -8.41 19.79 -2.54
CA TYR A 236 -7.62 20.57 -3.49
C TYR A 236 -7.79 20.01 -4.92
N PRO A 237 -8.98 20.18 -5.53
CA PRO A 237 -9.30 19.60 -6.83
C PRO A 237 -8.51 20.21 -8.01
N ASP A 238 -7.76 21.29 -7.77
CA ASP A 238 -6.86 21.92 -8.73
C ASP A 238 -5.40 21.42 -8.60
N ARG A 239 -5.09 20.56 -7.63
CA ARG A 239 -3.74 20.01 -7.41
C ARG A 239 -3.39 18.98 -8.49
N THR A 240 -2.90 19.46 -9.62
CA THR A 240 -2.60 18.67 -10.82
C THR A 240 -1.79 17.40 -10.53
N VAL A 241 -0.69 17.51 -9.77
CA VAL A 241 0.21 16.39 -9.48
C VAL A 241 -0.47 15.32 -8.61
N ALA A 242 -1.42 15.68 -7.75
CA ALA A 242 -2.14 14.71 -6.92
C ALA A 242 -3.00 13.75 -7.76
N PHE A 243 -3.61 14.24 -8.85
CA PHE A 243 -4.34 13.37 -9.78
C PHE A 243 -3.43 12.42 -10.56
N LEU A 244 -2.22 12.85 -10.93
CA LEU A 244 -1.22 11.97 -11.54
C LEU A 244 -0.82 10.85 -10.57
N ASN A 245 -0.50 11.22 -9.33
CA ASN A 245 -0.12 10.27 -8.29
C ASN A 245 -1.27 9.29 -7.98
N LEU A 246 -2.51 9.78 -7.87
CA LEU A 246 -3.68 8.94 -7.62
C LEU A 246 -3.92 7.96 -8.76
N ALA A 247 -3.78 8.41 -10.01
CA ALA A 247 -3.90 7.55 -11.17
C ALA A 247 -2.82 6.46 -11.23
N ASP A 248 -1.57 6.80 -10.91
CA ASP A 248 -0.47 5.84 -10.83
C ASP A 248 -0.72 4.77 -9.75
N VAL A 249 -1.23 5.18 -8.59
CA VAL A 249 -1.63 4.27 -7.50
C VAL A 249 -2.81 3.40 -7.88
N ASP A 250 -3.86 3.97 -8.48
CA ASP A 250 -5.02 3.22 -8.98
C ASP A 250 -4.61 2.17 -10.01
N TRP A 251 -3.65 2.50 -10.88
CA TRP A 251 -3.09 1.56 -11.84
C TRP A 251 -2.37 0.40 -11.15
N LYS A 252 -1.55 0.69 -10.13
CA LYS A 252 -0.85 -0.33 -9.32
C LYS A 252 -1.82 -1.24 -8.55
N LEU A 253 -2.93 -0.69 -8.07
CA LEU A 253 -4.01 -1.43 -7.38
C LEU A 253 -4.98 -2.13 -8.34
N ASN A 254 -4.69 -2.14 -9.65
CA ASN A 254 -5.51 -2.74 -10.69
C ASN A 254 -6.93 -2.15 -10.79
N THR A 255 -7.19 -0.95 -10.25
CA THR A 255 -8.43 -0.19 -10.43
C THR A 255 -8.32 0.69 -11.68
N LYS A 256 -8.23 0.04 -12.84
CA LYS A 256 -7.88 0.68 -14.12
C LYS A 256 -8.85 1.78 -14.56
N GLU A 257 -10.14 1.63 -14.32
CA GLU A 257 -11.13 2.65 -14.68
C GLU A 257 -10.96 3.94 -13.86
N ASP A 258 -10.70 3.81 -12.55
CA ASP A 258 -10.36 4.94 -11.69
C ASP A 258 -9.05 5.61 -12.16
N ALA A 259 -8.05 4.81 -12.51
CA ALA A 259 -6.78 5.32 -13.04
C ALA A 259 -6.99 6.12 -14.33
N LYS A 260 -7.78 5.61 -15.28
CA LYS A 260 -8.14 6.29 -16.53
C LYS A 260 -8.84 7.62 -16.25
N LYS A 261 -9.80 7.64 -15.32
CA LYS A 261 -10.51 8.87 -14.91
C LYS A 261 -9.52 9.90 -14.35
N ASN A 262 -8.65 9.50 -13.44
CA ASN A 262 -7.70 10.40 -12.80
C ASN A 262 -6.61 10.90 -13.77
N TYR A 263 -6.13 10.07 -14.71
CA TYR A 263 -5.23 10.52 -15.78
C TYR A 263 -5.87 11.55 -16.71
N LYS A 264 -7.16 11.36 -17.07
CA LYS A 264 -7.91 12.35 -17.87
C LYS A 264 -8.05 13.68 -17.13
N THR A 265 -8.34 13.65 -15.82
CA THR A 265 -8.38 14.86 -14.98
C THR A 265 -7.02 15.54 -14.93
N TYR A 266 -5.94 14.78 -14.75
CA TYR A 266 -4.57 15.32 -14.78
C TYR A 266 -4.26 16.05 -16.09
N ILE A 267 -4.55 15.44 -17.26
CA ILE A 267 -4.36 16.10 -18.56
C ILE A 267 -5.20 17.38 -18.67
N SER A 268 -6.46 17.33 -18.23
CA SER A 268 -7.35 18.50 -18.24
C SER A 268 -6.76 19.67 -17.43
N LEU A 269 -6.27 19.39 -16.22
CA LEU A 269 -5.62 20.37 -15.35
C LEU A 269 -4.30 20.89 -15.93
N MET A 270 -3.48 20.03 -16.55
CA MET A 270 -2.26 20.47 -17.25
C MET A 270 -2.58 21.49 -18.35
N LYS A 271 -3.65 21.26 -19.12
CA LYS A 271 -4.11 22.18 -20.16
C LYS A 271 -4.70 23.47 -19.59
N SER A 272 -5.64 23.38 -18.66
CA SER A 272 -6.35 24.55 -18.13
C SER A 272 -5.44 25.49 -17.34
N GLN A 273 -4.38 24.97 -16.72
CA GLN A 273 -3.39 25.76 -15.99
C GLN A 273 -2.21 26.20 -16.87
N ASN A 274 -2.30 26.05 -18.20
CA ASN A 274 -1.25 26.41 -19.17
C ASN A 274 0.13 25.83 -18.82
N LYS A 275 0.16 24.61 -18.27
CA LYS A 275 1.41 23.91 -17.98
C LYS A 275 1.97 23.32 -19.26
N ASP A 276 3.29 23.14 -19.27
CA ASP A 276 4.00 22.50 -20.36
C ASP A 276 3.51 21.05 -20.58
N LEU A 277 2.78 20.83 -21.67
CA LEU A 277 2.19 19.53 -22.01
C LEU A 277 3.26 18.49 -22.40
N SER A 278 4.47 18.91 -22.76
CA SER A 278 5.58 17.98 -23.03
C SER A 278 6.05 17.24 -21.77
N LYS A 279 5.71 17.75 -20.57
CA LYS A 279 6.00 17.11 -19.29
C LYS A 279 4.99 16.03 -18.90
N ILE A 280 3.93 15.82 -19.67
CA ILE A 280 2.99 14.73 -19.42
C ILE A 280 3.69 13.40 -19.73
N PRO A 281 3.85 12.49 -18.74
CA PRO A 281 4.55 11.25 -18.97
C PRO A 281 3.83 10.36 -19.99
N GLN A 282 4.59 9.71 -20.89
CA GLN A 282 4.02 8.86 -21.95
C GLN A 282 3.02 7.80 -21.43
N ARG A 283 3.32 7.20 -20.26
CA ARG A 283 2.45 6.23 -19.58
C ARG A 283 1.02 6.72 -19.39
N VAL A 284 0.79 8.03 -19.24
CA VAL A 284 -0.54 8.61 -19.05
C VAL A 284 -1.39 8.38 -20.30
N TYR A 285 -0.83 8.65 -21.48
CA TYR A 285 -1.52 8.43 -22.76
C TYR A 285 -1.73 6.95 -23.05
N ASP A 286 -0.73 6.12 -22.73
CA ASP A 286 -0.79 4.68 -22.97
C ASP A 286 -1.87 4.01 -22.12
N ARG A 287 -2.02 4.44 -20.86
CA ARG A 287 -2.95 3.86 -19.88
C ARG A 287 -4.39 4.37 -20.01
N ILE A 288 -4.62 5.45 -20.75
CA ILE A 288 -5.97 5.97 -21.04
C ILE A 288 -6.66 5.15 -22.15
N LYS A 289 -5.90 4.63 -23.11
CA LYS A 289 -6.41 3.79 -24.20
C LYS A 289 -7.07 2.53 -23.63
#